data_AF-A0A136KFA4-F1
#
_entry.id   AF-A0A136KFA4-F1
#
_cell.length_a   1.000
_cell.length_b   1.000
_cell.length_c   1.000
_cell.angle_alpha   90.00
_cell.angle_beta   90.00
_cell.angle_gamma   90.00
#
_symmetry.space_group_name_H-M   'P 1'
#
loop_
_entity.id
_entity.type
_entity.pdbx_description
1 polymer ?
#
loop_
_entity_poly.entity_id
_entity_poly.type
_entity_poly.pdbx_seq_one_letter_code
_entity_poly.pdbx_strand_id
1 'polypeptide(L)'
;MAFFSQGGRELRVDTQTFNFTYERDYSSEEALFTESAIPSQERIEAIASDLLRKLGSYHKIFAAGATNLTYLRYDPQTKDVETLPSAQGATMVEVDYFQPDLLGLRVVTEKYFTSTNHLVFAFPGGVPTLLKGEIAVWELDTDRAGTYSLITGDEAWDRLQRKQAIIVANQNPSSTIKIESMYLAYLEPSTYQPYFQPVYVFQGANNFIAYVPAVKQPEKDN
;
A
#
# COMPACT_ATOMS: atom_id res chain seq x y z
N MET A 1 -19.04 12.46 3.50
CA MET A 1 -17.74 12.63 4.17
C MET A 1 -17.96 13.25 5.55
N ALA A 2 -17.53 12.56 6.60
CA ALA A 2 -17.53 13.05 7.98
C ALA A 2 -16.09 13.29 8.44
N PHE A 3 -15.87 14.32 9.26
CA PHE A 3 -14.56 14.68 9.79
C PHE A 3 -14.64 14.88 11.30
N PHE A 4 -13.69 14.28 12.02
CA PHE A 4 -13.55 14.37 13.46
C PHE A 4 -12.10 14.72 13.80
N SER A 5 -11.89 15.67 14.69
CA SER A 5 -10.55 16.03 15.18
C SER A 5 -10.59 16.26 16.69
N GLN A 6 -9.73 15.59 17.43
CA GLN A 6 -9.62 15.73 18.88
C GLN A 6 -8.20 15.35 19.36
N GLY A 7 -7.54 16.27 20.07
CA GLY A 7 -6.29 15.96 20.80
C GLY A 7 -5.18 15.38 19.92
N GLY A 8 -4.93 16.00 18.76
CA GLY A 8 -3.91 15.53 17.81
C GLY A 8 -4.33 14.30 16.99
N ARG A 9 -5.60 13.87 17.06
CA ARG A 9 -6.12 12.76 16.26
C ARG A 9 -7.11 13.28 15.24
N GLU A 10 -6.96 12.87 13.99
CA GLU A 10 -7.87 13.17 12.89
C GLU A 10 -8.48 11.88 12.35
N LEU A 11 -9.77 11.91 12.08
CA LEU A 11 -10.50 10.82 11.41
C LEU A 11 -11.37 11.42 10.31
N ARG A 12 -11.17 10.95 9.07
CA ARG A 12 -12.03 11.22 7.91
C ARG A 12 -12.71 9.92 7.52
N VAL A 13 -14.02 9.96 7.32
CA VAL A 13 -14.81 8.78 6.92
C VAL A 13 -15.72 9.13 5.76
N ASP A 14 -15.64 8.36 4.68
CA ASP A 14 -16.67 8.34 3.67
C ASP A 14 -17.91 7.64 4.22
N THR A 15 -19.03 8.37 4.30
CA THR A 15 -20.26 7.89 4.92
C THR A 15 -21.05 6.91 4.04
N GLN A 16 -20.67 6.75 2.77
CA GLN A 16 -21.27 5.81 1.84
C GLN A 16 -20.46 4.51 1.79
N THR A 17 -19.14 4.61 1.70
CA THR A 17 -18.27 3.43 1.54
C THR A 17 -17.62 2.95 2.83
N PHE A 18 -17.63 3.76 3.90
CA PHE A 18 -16.87 3.56 5.14
C PHE A 18 -15.35 3.45 4.95
N ASN A 19 -14.85 3.90 3.79
CA ASN A 19 -13.44 4.20 3.60
C ASN A 19 -13.04 5.30 4.58
N PHE A 20 -11.85 5.19 5.18
CA PHE A 20 -11.43 6.13 6.18
C PHE A 20 -9.94 6.42 6.12
N THR A 21 -9.58 7.59 6.64
CA THR A 21 -8.21 7.89 7.04
C THR A 21 -8.20 8.31 8.50
N TYR A 22 -7.28 7.73 9.26
CA TYR A 22 -7.01 8.04 10.65
C TYR A 22 -5.55 8.42 10.79
N GLU A 23 -5.28 9.53 11.47
CA GLU A 23 -3.93 9.96 11.80
C GLU A 23 -3.88 10.44 13.25
N ARG A 24 -2.80 10.08 13.94
CA ARG A 24 -2.45 10.60 15.27
C ARG A 24 -1.12 11.32 15.17
N ASP A 25 -1.07 12.56 15.64
CA ASP A 25 0.18 13.25 15.90
C ASP A 25 0.85 12.64 17.14
N TYR A 26 1.89 11.84 16.91
CA TYR A 26 2.71 11.21 17.94
C TYR A 26 4.09 11.87 18.07
N SER A 27 4.31 13.03 17.44
CA SER A 27 5.64 13.66 17.36
C SER A 27 6.19 14.16 18.70
N SER A 28 5.35 14.21 19.72
CA SER A 28 5.70 14.55 21.11
C SER A 28 5.42 13.42 22.11
N GLU A 29 5.02 12.24 21.62
CA GLU A 29 4.57 11.11 22.44
C GLU A 29 5.64 10.01 22.53
N GLU A 30 6.83 10.34 23.04
CA GLU A 30 7.97 9.40 23.11
C GLU A 30 7.62 8.09 23.83
N ALA A 31 6.74 8.15 24.83
CA ALA A 31 6.28 6.99 25.61
C ALA A 31 5.61 5.90 24.77
N LEU A 32 5.13 6.20 23.55
CA LEU A 32 4.57 5.21 22.62
C LEU A 32 5.64 4.24 22.09
N PHE A 33 6.90 4.66 22.12
CA PHE A 33 8.02 3.95 21.51
C PHE A 33 9.03 3.43 22.54
N THR A 34 8.82 3.71 23.83
CA THR A 34 9.59 3.14 24.93
C THR A 34 9.04 1.77 25.33
N GLU A 35 9.93 0.85 25.70
CA GLU A 35 9.55 -0.50 26.18
C GLU A 35 8.60 -1.22 25.22
N SER A 36 8.80 -1.03 23.91
CA SER A 36 7.96 -1.67 22.90
C SER A 36 8.10 -3.19 22.97
N ALA A 37 6.96 -3.89 23.03
CA ALA A 37 6.91 -5.33 22.99
C ALA A 37 6.03 -5.77 21.81
N ILE A 38 6.67 -5.99 20.66
CA ILE A 38 5.98 -6.42 19.44
C ILE A 38 5.47 -7.86 19.63
N PRO A 39 4.16 -8.12 19.52
CA PRO A 39 3.62 -9.47 19.65
C PRO A 39 3.92 -10.32 18.41
N SER A 40 3.49 -11.58 18.41
CA SER A 40 3.65 -12.45 17.23
C SER A 40 2.87 -11.91 16.02
N GLN A 41 3.32 -12.26 14.81
CA GLN A 41 2.67 -11.87 13.57
C GLN A 41 1.17 -12.22 13.57
N GLU A 42 0.80 -13.44 13.98
CA GLU A 42 -0.59 -13.89 14.00
C GLU A 42 -1.43 -13.03 14.95
N ARG A 43 -0.84 -12.58 16.07
CA ARG A 43 -1.52 -11.70 17.02
C ARG A 43 -1.71 -10.29 16.46
N ILE A 44 -0.71 -9.77 15.74
CA ILE A 44 -0.79 -8.46 15.08
C ILE A 44 -1.90 -8.46 14.01
N GLU A 45 -1.91 -9.47 13.16
CA GLU A 45 -2.94 -9.66 12.12
C GLU A 45 -4.35 -9.76 12.73
N ALA A 46 -4.49 -10.50 13.83
CA ALA A 46 -5.75 -10.60 14.56
C ALA A 46 -6.20 -9.25 15.14
N ILE A 47 -5.31 -8.48 15.77
CA ILE A 47 -5.60 -7.14 16.31
C ILE A 47 -6.09 -6.22 15.19
N ALA A 48 -5.36 -6.20 14.07
CA ALA A 48 -5.67 -5.34 12.93
C ALA A 48 -7.02 -5.72 12.29
N SER A 49 -7.26 -7.01 12.06
CA SER A 49 -8.52 -7.51 11.50
C SER A 49 -9.70 -7.23 12.43
N ASP A 50 -9.54 -7.43 13.74
CA ASP A 50 -10.59 -7.17 14.72
C ASP A 50 -10.93 -5.68 14.83
N LEU A 51 -9.94 -4.79 14.72
CA LEU A 51 -10.18 -3.35 14.66
C LEU A 51 -11.05 -3.00 13.44
N LEU A 52 -10.66 -3.46 12.25
CA LEU A 52 -11.43 -3.21 11.03
C LEU A 52 -12.86 -3.77 11.13
N ARG A 53 -13.05 -4.95 11.73
CA ARG A 53 -14.39 -5.53 11.95
C ARG A 53 -15.24 -4.67 12.87
N LYS A 54 -14.66 -4.19 13.97
CA LYS A 54 -15.34 -3.29 14.92
C LYS A 54 -15.73 -1.95 14.28
N LEU A 55 -14.92 -1.47 13.33
CA LEU A 55 -15.21 -0.26 12.56
C LEU A 55 -16.24 -0.49 11.44
N GLY A 56 -16.58 -1.75 11.11
CA GLY A 56 -17.41 -2.08 9.97
C GLY A 56 -16.70 -1.98 8.62
N SER A 57 -15.38 -1.76 8.62
CA SER A 57 -14.54 -1.58 7.42
C SER A 57 -13.71 -2.83 7.07
N TYR A 58 -14.02 -3.99 7.66
CA TYR A 58 -13.37 -5.25 7.28
C TYR A 58 -14.03 -5.82 6.02
N HIS A 59 -13.48 -5.46 4.87
CA HIS A 59 -13.96 -5.93 3.58
C HIS A 59 -13.55 -7.40 3.36
N LYS A 60 -14.46 -8.19 2.77
CA LYS A 60 -14.19 -9.61 2.43
C LYS A 60 -12.96 -9.79 1.55
N ILE A 61 -12.64 -8.78 0.74
CA ILE A 61 -11.48 -8.75 -0.15
C ILE A 61 -10.16 -8.92 0.61
N PHE A 62 -10.07 -8.42 1.84
CA PHE A 62 -8.87 -8.54 2.67
C PHE A 62 -8.60 -9.97 3.13
N ALA A 63 -9.65 -10.78 3.32
CA ALA A 63 -9.50 -12.19 3.68
C ALA A 63 -9.05 -13.06 2.48
N ALA A 64 -9.28 -12.59 1.26
CA ALA A 64 -8.88 -13.28 0.03
C ALA A 64 -7.51 -12.81 -0.49
N GLY A 65 -7.09 -11.59 -0.14
CA GLY A 65 -5.82 -11.01 -0.54
C GLY A 65 -4.66 -11.36 0.40
N ALA A 66 -3.48 -10.83 0.07
CA ALA A 66 -2.29 -10.99 0.89
C ALA A 66 -2.27 -9.95 2.02
N THR A 67 -1.77 -10.36 3.19
CA THR A 67 -1.41 -9.46 4.28
C THR A 67 0.11 -9.42 4.41
N ASN A 68 0.68 -8.23 4.54
CA ASN A 68 2.11 -8.06 4.77
C ASN A 68 2.34 -7.25 6.06
N LEU A 69 3.39 -7.62 6.80
CA LEU A 69 3.81 -6.88 7.98
C LEU A 69 5.15 -6.22 7.69
N THR A 70 5.20 -4.90 7.89
CA THR A 70 6.44 -4.13 7.85
C THR A 70 6.80 -3.70 9.26
N TYR A 71 7.94 -4.17 9.76
CA TYR A 71 8.47 -3.78 11.06
C TYR A 71 9.19 -2.44 10.93
N LEU A 72 8.87 -1.51 11.82
CA LEU A 72 9.33 -0.13 11.74
C LEU A 72 9.92 0.30 13.09
N ARG A 73 10.96 1.12 13.04
CA ARG A 73 11.53 1.81 14.20
C ARG A 73 11.41 3.31 14.01
N TYR A 74 10.70 3.95 14.93
CA TYR A 74 10.67 5.41 15.04
C TYR A 74 11.83 5.89 15.91
N ASP A 75 12.56 6.89 15.44
CA ASP A 75 13.54 7.65 16.22
C ASP A 75 12.92 8.99 16.66
N PRO A 76 12.62 9.18 17.96
CA PRO A 76 12.00 10.42 18.44
C PRO A 76 12.84 11.68 18.27
N GLN A 77 14.18 11.55 18.17
CA GLN A 77 15.08 12.69 18.08
C GLN A 77 15.13 13.25 16.65
N THR A 78 15.26 12.37 15.66
CA THR A 78 15.30 12.73 14.24
C THR A 78 13.90 12.83 13.62
N LYS A 79 12.91 12.18 14.25
CA LYS A 79 11.55 11.96 13.74
C LYS A 79 11.51 11.06 12.49
N ASP A 80 12.58 10.32 12.26
CA ASP A 80 12.69 9.40 11.14
C ASP A 80 12.07 8.03 11.48
N VAL A 81 11.61 7.34 10.43
CA VAL A 81 11.10 5.97 10.50
C VAL A 81 11.98 5.08 9.63
N GLU A 82 12.55 4.05 10.23
CA GLU A 82 13.37 3.05 9.55
C GLU A 82 12.62 1.73 9.45
N THR A 83 12.73 1.06 8.30
CA THR A 83 12.23 -0.31 8.12
C THR A 83 13.25 -1.33 8.63
N LEU A 84 12.78 -2.31 9.40
CA LEU A 84 13.58 -3.38 9.97
C LEU A 84 13.26 -4.73 9.30
N PRO A 85 14.24 -5.64 9.19
CA PRO A 85 14.02 -6.97 8.61
C PRO A 85 13.24 -7.91 9.53
N SER A 86 13.02 -7.55 10.80
CA SER A 86 12.29 -8.36 11.78
C SER A 86 11.71 -7.49 12.90
N ALA A 87 10.91 -8.10 13.77
CA ALA A 87 10.36 -7.46 14.97
C ALA A 87 11.42 -6.99 15.98
N GLN A 88 12.65 -7.50 15.89
CA GLN A 88 13.70 -7.16 16.86
C GLN A 88 14.08 -5.68 16.76
N GLY A 89 13.85 -4.94 17.85
CA GLY A 89 14.11 -3.50 17.91
C GLY A 89 13.06 -2.62 17.24
N ALA A 90 11.99 -3.21 16.72
CA ALA A 90 10.88 -2.46 16.16
C ALA A 90 10.03 -1.84 17.26
N THR A 91 9.55 -0.62 17.02
CA THR A 91 8.63 0.10 17.92
C THR A 91 7.24 0.25 17.31
N MET A 92 7.15 0.04 15.99
CA MET A 92 5.92 0.11 15.22
C MET A 92 5.81 -1.08 14.27
N VAL A 93 4.57 -1.38 13.87
CA VAL A 93 4.28 -2.34 12.82
C VAL A 93 3.21 -1.76 11.90
N GLU A 94 3.48 -1.78 10.61
CA GLU A 94 2.51 -1.53 9.56
C GLU A 94 1.95 -2.86 9.06
N VAL A 95 0.63 -2.94 8.98
CA VAL A 95 -0.13 -4.09 8.48
C VAL A 95 -0.81 -3.68 7.20
N ASP A 96 -0.33 -4.17 6.07
CA ASP A 96 -0.86 -3.93 4.74
C ASP A 96 -1.85 -5.02 4.35
N TYR A 97 -2.99 -4.62 3.80
CA TYR A 97 -3.97 -5.50 3.17
C TYR A 97 -3.97 -5.25 1.66
N PHE A 98 -3.60 -6.24 0.87
CA PHE A 98 -3.64 -6.15 -0.59
C PHE A 98 -4.94 -6.74 -1.13
N GLN A 99 -5.37 -6.26 -2.30
CA GLN A 99 -6.42 -6.97 -3.04
C GLN A 99 -5.90 -8.33 -3.53
N PRO A 100 -6.78 -9.35 -3.63
CA PRO A 100 -6.44 -10.61 -4.27
C PRO A 100 -6.12 -10.39 -5.76
N ASP A 101 -5.47 -11.38 -6.36
CA ASP A 101 -5.22 -11.39 -7.80
C ASP A 101 -6.55 -11.27 -8.58
N LEU A 102 -6.56 -10.38 -9.57
CA LEU A 102 -7.69 -10.13 -10.45
C LEU A 102 -7.44 -10.80 -11.79
N LEU A 103 -8.32 -11.73 -12.20
CA LEU A 103 -8.19 -12.50 -13.44
C LEU A 103 -6.83 -13.23 -13.57
N GLY A 104 -6.27 -13.68 -12.44
CA GLY A 104 -4.97 -14.37 -12.38
C GLY A 104 -3.76 -13.44 -12.51
N LEU A 105 -3.96 -12.12 -12.49
CA LEU A 105 -2.89 -11.13 -12.48
C LEU A 105 -2.82 -10.46 -11.10
N ARG A 106 -1.58 -10.22 -10.65
CA ARG A 106 -1.33 -9.51 -9.40
C ARG A 106 -1.91 -8.10 -9.43
N VAL A 107 -2.46 -7.66 -8.32
CA VAL A 107 -2.81 -6.25 -8.09
C VAL A 107 -1.63 -5.56 -7.41
N VAL A 108 -1.18 -4.44 -7.96
CA VAL A 108 -0.09 -3.61 -7.46
C VAL A 108 -0.60 -2.21 -7.13
N THR A 109 0.07 -1.50 -6.23
CA THR A 109 -0.34 -0.17 -5.75
C THR A 109 0.59 0.93 -6.28
N GLU A 110 0.10 2.16 -6.29
CA GLU A 110 0.88 3.37 -6.65
C GLU A 110 1.96 3.75 -5.61
N LYS A 111 1.95 3.08 -4.45
CA LYS A 111 2.93 3.23 -3.38
C LYS A 111 3.68 1.91 -3.23
N TYR A 112 4.98 1.97 -2.93
CA TYR A 112 5.75 0.77 -2.62
C TYR A 112 6.63 1.06 -1.41
N PHE A 113 6.70 0.18 -0.41
CA PHE A 113 6.19 -1.20 -0.35
C PHE A 113 4.77 -1.34 0.23
N THR A 114 4.00 -0.26 0.32
CA THR A 114 2.78 -0.20 1.11
C THR A 114 1.51 -0.35 0.28
N SER A 115 0.43 -0.74 0.94
CA SER A 115 -0.92 -0.78 0.40
C SER A 115 -1.65 0.56 0.56
N THR A 116 -2.69 0.80 -0.24
CA THR A 116 -3.70 1.84 0.01
C THR A 116 -4.61 1.46 1.21
N ASN A 117 -4.52 0.22 1.67
CA ASN A 117 -5.25 -0.32 2.81
C ASN A 117 -4.25 -0.80 3.87
N HIS A 118 -3.93 0.05 4.84
CA HIS A 118 -2.94 -0.26 5.87
C HIS A 118 -3.30 0.31 7.24
N LEU A 119 -2.77 -0.33 8.29
CA LEU A 119 -2.86 0.14 9.67
C LEU A 119 -1.46 0.16 10.29
N VAL A 120 -1.09 1.25 10.94
CA VAL A 120 0.19 1.39 11.66
C VAL A 120 -0.08 1.43 13.15
N PHE A 121 0.56 0.53 13.89
CA PHE A 121 0.45 0.42 15.34
C PHE A 121 1.81 0.64 16.01
N ALA A 122 1.82 1.31 17.17
CA ALA A 122 2.86 1.16 18.18
C ALA A 122 2.43 0.15 19.26
N PHE A 123 3.39 -0.39 20.00
CA PHE A 123 3.15 -1.39 21.06
C PHE A 123 3.86 -1.07 22.38
N PRO A 124 3.63 0.10 23.01
CA PRO A 124 4.21 0.41 24.32
C PRO A 124 3.77 -0.63 25.35
N GLY A 125 4.73 -1.31 25.99
CA GLY A 125 4.44 -2.40 26.93
C GLY A 125 3.60 -3.54 26.34
N GLY A 126 3.58 -3.69 25.01
CA GLY A 126 2.81 -4.70 24.29
C GLY A 126 1.34 -4.36 24.04
N VAL A 127 0.90 -3.14 24.37
CA VAL A 127 -0.47 -2.69 24.16
C VAL A 127 -0.60 -2.03 22.77
N PRO A 128 -1.43 -2.55 21.86
CA PRO A 128 -1.57 -1.96 20.53
C PRO A 128 -2.16 -0.56 20.62
N THR A 129 -1.48 0.38 19.98
CA THR A 129 -1.91 1.77 19.86
C THR A 129 -1.91 2.17 18.39
N LEU A 130 -3.09 2.45 17.83
CA LEU A 130 -3.21 2.89 16.44
C LEU A 130 -2.59 4.28 16.28
N LEU A 131 -1.67 4.42 15.31
CA LEU A 131 -1.03 5.67 14.93
C LEU A 131 -1.60 6.20 13.61
N LYS A 132 -1.79 5.30 12.65
CA LYS A 132 -2.31 5.63 11.32
C LYS A 132 -3.21 4.51 10.82
N GLY A 133 -4.24 4.86 10.07
CA GLY A 133 -5.01 3.90 9.29
C GLY A 133 -5.50 4.53 8.00
N GLU A 134 -5.38 3.80 6.89
CA GLU A 134 -5.90 4.18 5.58
C GLU A 134 -6.66 2.96 5.07
N ILE A 135 -7.96 3.09 4.81
CA ILE A 135 -8.77 2.06 4.14
C ILE A 135 -9.49 2.73 2.99
N ALA A 136 -9.18 2.27 1.79
CA ALA A 136 -9.66 2.80 0.53
C ALA A 136 -10.01 1.62 -0.38
N VAL A 137 -11.17 1.00 -0.11
CA VAL A 137 -11.69 -0.08 -0.94
C VAL A 137 -12.79 0.46 -1.81
N TRP A 138 -12.75 0.08 -3.08
CA TRP A 138 -13.82 0.34 -4.04
C TRP A 138 -14.24 -0.99 -4.63
N GLU A 139 -15.52 -1.34 -4.48
CA GLU A 139 -16.05 -2.58 -5.04
C GLU A 139 -15.96 -2.52 -6.56
N LEU A 140 -15.38 -3.58 -7.14
CA LEU A 140 -15.27 -3.73 -8.58
C LEU A 140 -16.54 -4.40 -9.11
N ASP A 141 -17.15 -3.81 -10.13
CA ASP A 141 -18.16 -4.50 -10.93
C ASP A 141 -17.45 -5.46 -11.90
N THR A 142 -17.28 -6.72 -11.47
CA THR A 142 -16.65 -7.77 -12.29
C THR A 142 -17.53 -8.23 -13.46
N ASP A 143 -18.81 -7.86 -13.48
CA ASP A 143 -19.74 -8.25 -14.56
C ASP A 143 -19.57 -7.36 -15.80
N ARG A 144 -18.82 -6.25 -15.68
CA ARG A 144 -18.53 -5.31 -16.76
C ARG A 144 -17.04 -5.30 -17.10
N ALA A 145 -16.59 -6.33 -17.83
CA ALA A 145 -15.23 -6.36 -18.38
C ALA A 145 -15.14 -5.57 -19.69
N GLY A 146 -14.33 -4.52 -19.72
CA GLY A 146 -13.91 -3.86 -20.97
C GLY A 146 -12.88 -4.70 -21.71
N THR A 147 -12.95 -4.76 -23.04
CA THR A 147 -11.91 -5.39 -23.87
C THR A 147 -10.95 -4.31 -24.36
N TYR A 148 -9.65 -4.49 -24.14
CA TYR A 148 -8.62 -3.55 -24.59
C TYR A 148 -7.44 -4.28 -25.21
N SER A 149 -6.88 -3.69 -26.25
CA SER A 149 -5.62 -4.14 -26.83
C SER A 149 -4.46 -3.72 -25.91
N LEU A 150 -3.57 -4.65 -25.62
CA LEU A 150 -2.36 -4.39 -24.84
C LEU A 150 -1.16 -4.12 -25.75
N ILE A 151 -0.24 -3.30 -25.26
CA ILE A 151 1.11 -3.21 -25.83
C ILE A 151 1.91 -4.49 -25.53
N THR A 152 2.92 -4.78 -26.34
CA THR A 152 3.81 -5.93 -26.09
C THR A 152 4.81 -5.65 -24.98
N GLY A 153 5.46 -6.70 -24.46
CA GLY A 153 6.55 -6.55 -23.49
C GLY A 153 7.73 -5.74 -24.04
N ASP A 154 8.08 -5.93 -25.32
CA ASP A 154 9.14 -5.17 -25.99
C ASP A 154 8.78 -3.69 -26.09
N GLU A 155 7.53 -3.36 -26.45
CA GLU A 155 7.05 -1.97 -26.47
C GLU A 155 7.08 -1.34 -25.06
N ALA A 156 6.73 -2.11 -24.02
CA ALA A 156 6.81 -1.65 -22.64
C ALA A 156 8.27 -1.39 -22.20
N TRP A 157 9.19 -2.27 -22.58
CA TRP A 157 10.62 -2.11 -22.32
C TRP A 157 11.19 -0.86 -23.00
N ASP A 158 10.87 -0.65 -24.27
CA ASP A 158 11.27 0.55 -25.01
C ASP A 158 10.75 1.83 -24.35
N ARG A 159 9.50 1.81 -23.87
CA ARG A 159 8.91 2.95 -23.12
C ARG A 159 9.66 3.22 -21.82
N LEU A 160 10.00 2.18 -21.05
CA LEU A 160 10.82 2.33 -19.84
C LEU A 160 12.16 3.01 -20.17
N GLN A 161 12.88 2.52 -21.18
CA GLN A 161 14.17 3.08 -21.60
C GLN A 161 14.07 4.54 -22.05
N ARG A 162 12.94 4.93 -22.66
CA ARG A 162 12.62 6.31 -23.06
C ARG A 162 12.08 7.18 -21.92
N LYS A 163 12.13 6.70 -20.67
CA LYS A 163 11.62 7.39 -19.47
C LYS A 163 10.11 7.69 -19.52
N GLN A 164 9.35 6.83 -20.21
CA GLN A 164 7.89 6.90 -20.31
C GLN A 164 7.20 5.95 -19.31
N ALA A 165 7.83 5.77 -18.16
CA ALA A 165 7.33 4.95 -17.06
C ALA A 165 7.10 5.81 -15.82
N ILE A 166 6.21 5.35 -14.95
CA ILE A 166 6.01 5.92 -13.62
C ILE A 166 7.00 5.22 -12.69
N ILE A 167 7.92 5.96 -12.08
CA ILE A 167 8.85 5.41 -11.08
C ILE A 167 8.13 5.42 -9.73
N VAL A 168 7.94 4.24 -9.16
CA VAL A 168 7.17 4.02 -7.92
C VAL A 168 8.12 3.93 -6.72
N ALA A 169 9.26 3.28 -6.90
CA ALA A 169 10.30 3.20 -5.88
C ALA A 169 11.69 3.28 -6.48
N ASN A 170 12.57 4.03 -5.81
CA ASN A 170 13.99 4.15 -6.14
C ASN A 170 14.79 4.59 -4.89
N GLN A 171 14.86 3.72 -3.89
CA GLN A 171 15.41 4.06 -2.57
C GLN A 171 16.92 4.33 -2.59
N ASN A 172 17.64 3.80 -3.59
CA ASN A 172 19.08 4.05 -3.77
C ASN A 172 19.35 4.42 -5.23
N PRO A 173 19.16 5.71 -5.60
CA PRO A 173 19.29 6.14 -6.97
C PRO A 173 20.72 5.91 -7.50
N SER A 174 20.84 4.99 -8.45
CA SER A 174 22.04 4.72 -9.21
C SER A 174 21.88 5.27 -10.63
N SER A 175 22.99 5.64 -11.28
CA SER A 175 22.99 5.99 -12.70
C SER A 175 22.64 4.81 -13.61
N THR A 176 22.80 3.58 -13.10
CA THR A 176 22.46 2.33 -13.79
C THR A 176 21.55 1.50 -12.92
N ILE A 177 20.38 1.15 -13.45
CA ILE A 177 19.39 0.30 -12.79
C ILE A 177 19.34 -1.02 -13.56
N LYS A 178 19.63 -2.12 -12.86
CA LYS A 178 19.48 -3.48 -13.42
C LYS A 178 18.05 -3.95 -13.17
N ILE A 179 17.32 -4.24 -14.24
CA ILE A 179 15.98 -4.85 -14.16
C ILE A 179 16.14 -6.36 -14.02
N GLU A 180 15.44 -6.93 -13.05
CA GLU A 180 15.52 -8.35 -12.67
C GLU A 180 14.31 -9.13 -13.16
N SER A 181 13.14 -8.49 -13.24
CA SER A 181 11.93 -9.11 -13.77
C SER A 181 10.98 -8.08 -14.39
N MET A 182 10.18 -8.55 -15.36
CA MET A 182 9.06 -7.84 -15.97
C MET A 182 7.83 -8.74 -15.98
N TYR A 183 6.67 -8.22 -15.55
CA TYR A 183 5.41 -8.96 -15.58
C TYR A 183 4.20 -8.01 -15.75
N LEU A 184 3.05 -8.56 -16.15
CA LEU A 184 1.80 -7.83 -16.28
C LEU A 184 1.02 -7.87 -14.95
N ALA A 185 0.44 -6.75 -14.55
CA ALA A 185 -0.34 -6.59 -13.32
C ALA A 185 -1.50 -5.61 -13.52
N TYR A 186 -2.41 -5.55 -12.56
CA TYR A 186 -3.40 -4.49 -12.44
C TYR A 186 -2.96 -3.44 -11.41
N LEU A 187 -3.05 -2.16 -11.77
CA LEU A 187 -2.78 -1.06 -10.86
C LEU A 187 -4.05 -0.74 -10.05
N GLU A 188 -3.97 -0.92 -8.74
CA GLU A 188 -4.89 -0.36 -7.76
C GLU A 188 -4.61 1.14 -7.62
N PRO A 189 -5.59 1.98 -7.97
CA PRO A 189 -5.47 3.43 -7.88
C PRO A 189 -5.54 3.90 -6.43
N SER A 190 -4.90 5.02 -6.10
CA SER A 190 -5.11 5.69 -4.81
C SER A 190 -6.40 6.54 -4.76
N THR A 191 -7.11 6.65 -5.89
CA THR A 191 -8.36 7.40 -6.02
C THR A 191 -9.41 6.57 -6.76
N TYR A 192 -10.69 6.87 -6.56
CA TYR A 192 -11.75 6.12 -7.22
C TYR A 192 -11.65 6.22 -8.75
N GLN A 193 -11.51 5.07 -9.41
CA GLN A 193 -11.73 4.90 -10.84
C GLN A 193 -12.63 3.68 -11.07
N PRO A 194 -13.50 3.72 -12.09
CA PRO A 194 -14.44 2.64 -12.34
C PRO A 194 -13.81 1.40 -12.99
N TYR A 195 -12.50 1.37 -13.20
CA TYR A 195 -11.77 0.25 -13.81
C TYR A 195 -10.36 0.14 -13.23
N PHE A 196 -9.80 -1.07 -13.26
CA PHE A 196 -8.37 -1.29 -13.01
C PHE A 196 -7.58 -1.09 -14.29
N GLN A 197 -6.45 -0.40 -14.19
CA GLN A 197 -5.57 -0.18 -15.34
C GLN A 197 -4.50 -1.27 -15.39
N PRO A 198 -4.36 -2.04 -16.49
CA PRO A 198 -3.26 -2.98 -16.61
C PRO A 198 -1.94 -2.22 -16.82
N VAL A 199 -0.89 -2.70 -16.18
CA VAL A 199 0.47 -2.14 -16.23
C VAL A 199 1.51 -3.24 -16.36
N TYR A 200 2.58 -2.97 -17.10
CA TYR A 200 3.81 -3.75 -17.00
C TYR A 200 4.60 -3.24 -15.80
N VAL A 201 4.97 -4.16 -14.91
CA VAL A 201 5.78 -3.91 -13.73
C VAL A 201 7.21 -4.30 -14.02
N PHE A 202 8.12 -3.36 -13.81
CA PHE A 202 9.56 -3.58 -13.89
C PHE A 202 10.14 -3.52 -12.49
N GLN A 203 10.60 -4.67 -12.00
CA GLN A 203 11.29 -4.78 -10.73
C GLN A 203 12.80 -4.88 -11.00
N GLY A 204 13.57 -4.01 -10.36
CA GLY A 204 15.02 -3.96 -10.47
C GLY A 204 15.71 -4.01 -9.13
N ALA A 205 17.03 -4.14 -9.20
CA ALA A 205 17.92 -4.13 -8.05
C ALA A 205 17.73 -2.85 -7.20
N ASN A 206 18.07 -2.95 -5.91
CA ASN A 206 17.94 -1.86 -4.94
C ASN A 206 16.52 -1.32 -4.78
N ASN A 207 15.53 -2.21 -4.80
CA ASN A 207 14.11 -1.89 -4.62
C ASN A 207 13.57 -0.92 -5.68
N PHE A 208 14.11 -0.98 -6.90
CA PHE A 208 13.60 -0.19 -8.00
C PHE A 208 12.30 -0.79 -8.51
N ILE A 209 11.24 0.02 -8.59
CA ILE A 209 9.99 -0.35 -9.25
C ILE A 209 9.54 0.75 -10.19
N ALA A 210 9.19 0.36 -11.41
CA ALA A 210 8.55 1.22 -12.38
C ALA A 210 7.36 0.54 -13.05
N TYR A 211 6.34 1.33 -13.38
CA TYR A 211 5.16 0.87 -14.10
C TYR A 211 5.06 1.54 -15.47
N VAL A 212 4.69 0.76 -16.48
CA VAL A 212 4.32 1.25 -17.81
C VAL A 212 2.87 0.87 -18.08
N PRO A 213 1.97 1.84 -18.38
CA PRO A 213 0.60 1.54 -18.78
C PRO A 213 0.56 0.56 -19.96
N ALA A 214 -0.17 -0.55 -19.79
CA ALA A 214 -0.20 -1.63 -20.76
C ALA A 214 -1.26 -1.43 -21.85
N VAL A 215 -2.25 -0.56 -21.64
CA VAL A 215 -3.30 -0.28 -22.63
C VAL A 215 -2.69 0.41 -23.85
N LYS A 216 -2.91 -0.16 -25.03
CA LYS A 216 -2.58 0.49 -26.30
C LYS A 216 -3.55 1.65 -26.51
N GLN A 217 -3.03 2.87 -26.61
CA GLN A 217 -3.87 4.01 -27.02
C GLN A 217 -4.41 3.72 -28.42
N PRO A 218 -5.68 4.06 -28.72
CA PRO A 218 -6.19 3.98 -30.08
C PRO A 218 -5.28 4.80 -30.99
N GLU A 219 -4.96 4.27 -32.17
CA GLU A 219 -4.21 5.02 -33.17
C GLU A 219 -4.96 6.33 -33.43
N LYS A 220 -4.25 7.46 -33.32
CA LYS A 220 -4.81 8.71 -33.82
C LYS A 220 -4.81 8.59 -35.33
N ASP A 221 -5.98 8.42 -35.92
CA ASP A 221 -6.15 8.59 -37.36
C ASP A 221 -5.63 9.99 -37.72
N ASN A 222 -4.55 10.02 -38.50
CA ASN A 222 -3.95 11.24 -39.06
C ASN A 222 -4.74 11.71 -40.28
#